data_AF-A0A8C0VNX0-F1
#
_entry.id   AF-A0A8C0VNX0-F1
#
_cell.length_a   1.000
_cell.length_b   1.000
_cell.length_c   1.000
_cell.angle_alpha   90.00
_cell.angle_beta   90.00
_cell.angle_gamma   90.00
#
_symmetry.space_group_name_H-M   'P 1'
#
loop_
_entity.id
_entity.type
_entity.pdbx_description
1 polymer ?
#
loop_
_entity_poly.entity_id
_entity_poly.type
_entity_poly.pdbx_seq_one_letter_code
_entity_poly.pdbx_strand_id
1 'polypeptide(L)'
;FLYSAYQNYFWKGCMPGADGNLCKVCIGDGEVEGARVSSRCAASHNERYYGNMGALRSFGDVAFLEHSNLLQNIEGEISGWAKGYTALDFELLCPDGTRAAVTEWAGCNLGPIPPSAVMTRPVTVTGKSLECYHSLCTTYGENDLLFKDTTQYLVHASHLSYQEILGESFVQLAESVFNCTPAGKVKLLILS
;
A
#
# COMPACT_ATOMS: atom_id res chain seq x y z
N PHE A 1 16.49 -6.71 7.59
CA PHE A 1 16.79 -5.66 8.59
C PHE A 1 15.67 -4.63 8.76
N LEU A 2 14.90 -4.22 7.73
CA LEU A 2 13.65 -3.45 7.93
C LEU A 2 12.68 -4.26 8.79
N TYR A 3 12.49 -5.52 8.41
CA TYR A 3 11.71 -6.49 9.15
C TYR A 3 12.19 -6.67 10.59
N SER A 4 13.49 -6.52 10.89
CA SER A 4 14.00 -6.75 12.25
C SER A 4 13.65 -5.61 13.22
N ALA A 5 13.69 -4.35 12.76
CA ALA A 5 13.26 -3.22 13.59
C ALA A 5 11.77 -3.31 13.91
N TYR A 6 10.94 -3.61 12.90
CA TYR A 6 9.50 -3.78 13.09
C TYR A 6 9.13 -5.06 13.86
N GLN A 7 9.88 -6.17 13.71
CA GLN A 7 9.66 -7.43 14.45
C GLN A 7 9.84 -7.28 15.96
N ASN A 8 10.68 -6.33 16.38
CA ASN A 8 10.95 -6.03 17.79
C ASN A 8 10.01 -4.94 18.34
N TYR A 9 9.49 -4.06 17.47
CA TYR A 9 8.54 -3.03 17.87
C TYR A 9 7.11 -3.56 17.97
N PHE A 10 6.65 -4.31 16.96
CA PHE A 10 5.33 -4.92 16.94
C PHE A 10 5.41 -6.39 17.35
N TRP A 11 4.70 -6.73 18.43
CA TRP A 11 4.60 -8.09 18.94
C TRP A 11 4.06 -9.10 17.91
N LYS A 12 3.02 -8.70 17.17
CA LYS A 12 2.37 -9.46 16.09
C LYS A 12 1.81 -8.48 15.07
N GLY A 13 1.82 -8.85 13.80
CA GLY A 13 1.18 -8.09 12.74
C GLY A 13 0.90 -8.91 11.49
N CYS A 14 0.37 -8.25 10.46
CA CYS A 14 0.37 -8.74 9.09
C CYS A 14 1.05 -7.73 8.17
N MET A 15 2.27 -8.08 7.73
CA MET A 15 3.05 -7.34 6.74
C MET A 15 3.40 -8.31 5.61
N PRO A 16 2.59 -8.37 4.55
CA PRO A 16 2.84 -9.25 3.42
C PRO A 16 4.26 -9.09 2.84
N GLY A 17 4.95 -10.21 2.63
CA GLY A 17 6.35 -10.25 2.19
C GLY A 17 7.38 -10.10 3.31
N ALA A 18 6.95 -9.99 4.58
CA ALA A 18 7.83 -10.08 5.74
C ALA A 18 8.04 -11.53 6.19
N ASP A 19 8.79 -11.70 7.28
CA ASP A 19 8.97 -12.96 7.98
C ASP A 19 8.69 -12.80 9.49
N GLY A 20 8.54 -13.91 10.22
CA GLY A 20 8.50 -13.93 11.68
C GLY A 20 7.23 -13.30 12.29
N ASN A 21 7.41 -12.43 13.30
CA ASN A 21 6.30 -11.85 14.07
C ASN A 21 5.32 -11.03 13.22
N LEU A 22 5.81 -10.46 12.12
CA LEU A 22 5.04 -9.60 11.22
C LEU A 22 4.13 -10.38 10.28
N CYS A 23 4.22 -11.71 10.24
CA CYS A 23 3.31 -12.56 9.45
C CYS A 23 2.34 -13.36 10.31
N LYS A 24 2.36 -13.16 11.64
CA LYS A 24 1.59 -13.98 12.59
C LYS A 24 0.08 -13.78 12.46
N VAL A 25 -0.39 -12.61 12.06
CA VAL A 25 -1.83 -12.30 11.94
C VAL A 25 -2.34 -12.47 10.50
N CYS A 26 -1.45 -12.63 9.52
CA CYS A 26 -1.82 -12.91 8.13
C CYS A 26 -2.55 -14.25 7.98
N ILE A 27 -3.49 -14.34 7.03
CA ILE A 27 -4.41 -15.47 6.89
C ILE A 27 -4.32 -16.20 5.54
N GLY A 28 -3.65 -15.63 4.53
CA GLY A 28 -3.57 -16.19 3.19
C GLY A 28 -4.91 -16.13 2.45
N ASP A 29 -5.10 -17.02 1.47
CA ASP A 29 -6.27 -17.09 0.59
C ASP A 29 -7.45 -17.87 1.19
N GLY A 30 -7.23 -18.71 2.22
CA GLY A 30 -8.22 -19.68 2.71
C GLY A 30 -8.57 -19.61 4.20
N GLU A 31 -9.85 -19.85 4.50
CA GLU A 31 -10.40 -20.12 5.85
C GLU A 31 -10.20 -21.59 6.28
N VAL A 32 -9.48 -22.38 5.50
CA VAL A 32 -9.41 -23.83 5.69
C VAL A 32 -8.19 -24.15 6.53
N GLU A 33 -8.40 -24.72 7.71
CA GLU A 33 -7.33 -25.42 8.44
C GLU A 33 -6.67 -26.43 7.48
N GLY A 34 -5.43 -26.15 7.05
CA GLY A 34 -4.69 -26.96 6.09
C GLY A 34 -4.65 -26.43 4.65
N ALA A 35 -5.25 -25.28 4.34
CA ALA A 35 -4.95 -24.54 3.11
C ALA A 35 -3.47 -24.11 3.12
N ARG A 36 -2.82 -24.23 1.98
CA ARG A 36 -1.35 -24.24 1.84
C ARG A 36 -0.70 -23.08 2.58
N VAL A 37 0.27 -23.39 3.44
CA VAL A 37 1.20 -22.45 4.11
C VAL A 37 1.86 -21.46 3.12
N SER A 38 1.81 -21.73 1.81
CA SER A 38 2.46 -20.96 0.75
C SER A 38 1.83 -19.60 0.41
N SER A 39 0.55 -19.35 0.71
CA SER A 39 -0.10 -18.05 0.41
C SER A 39 -0.09 -17.09 1.61
N ARG A 40 0.11 -17.61 2.83
CA ARG A 40 0.15 -16.81 4.05
C ARG A 40 1.31 -15.82 4.01
N CYS A 41 0.98 -14.55 4.22
CA CYS A 41 1.94 -13.45 4.16
C CYS A 41 2.60 -13.28 2.77
N ALA A 42 1.99 -13.80 1.71
CA ALA A 42 2.48 -13.54 0.35
C ALA A 42 2.30 -12.06 0.00
N ALA A 43 3.32 -11.43 -0.58
CA ALA A 43 3.23 -10.06 -1.10
C ALA A 43 2.45 -10.00 -2.43
N SER A 44 1.20 -10.48 -2.41
CA SER A 44 0.27 -10.48 -3.54
C SER A 44 -1.18 -10.60 -3.04
N HIS A 45 -2.16 -10.43 -3.93
CA HIS A 45 -3.60 -10.60 -3.64
C HIS A 45 -3.98 -12.02 -3.16
N ASN A 46 -3.06 -12.99 -3.19
CA ASN A 46 -3.26 -14.29 -2.56
C ASN A 46 -3.28 -14.21 -1.02
N GLU A 47 -2.93 -13.07 -0.43
CA GLU A 47 -3.13 -12.77 0.99
C GLU A 47 -4.32 -11.82 1.15
N ARG A 48 -5.36 -12.22 1.90
CA ARG A 48 -6.55 -11.39 2.09
C ARG A 48 -6.27 -10.06 2.79
N TYR A 49 -5.21 -9.98 3.59
CA TYR A 49 -4.77 -8.74 4.23
C TYR A 49 -3.77 -7.93 3.40
N TYR A 50 -3.61 -8.24 2.11
CA TYR A 50 -2.78 -7.48 1.19
C TYR A 50 -3.48 -6.20 0.69
N GLY A 51 -2.70 -5.14 0.49
CA GLY A 51 -3.17 -3.84 -0.01
C GLY A 51 -3.91 -3.00 1.04
N ASN A 52 -4.35 -1.79 0.65
CA ASN A 52 -5.05 -0.86 1.54
C ASN A 52 -6.33 -1.50 2.13
N MET A 53 -7.11 -2.17 1.27
CA MET A 53 -8.34 -2.84 1.70
C MET A 53 -8.09 -4.02 2.64
N GLY A 54 -7.07 -4.83 2.35
CA GLY A 54 -6.72 -5.96 3.19
C GLY A 54 -6.21 -5.54 4.56
N ALA A 55 -5.41 -4.48 4.63
CA ALA A 55 -4.90 -3.95 5.89
C ALA A 55 -6.01 -3.33 6.76
N LEU A 56 -7.00 -2.66 6.16
CA LEU A 56 -8.18 -2.17 6.88
C LEU A 56 -9.07 -3.32 7.40
N ARG A 57 -9.15 -4.43 6.65
CA ARG A 57 -9.84 -5.66 7.07
C ARG A 57 -9.08 -6.41 8.17
N SER A 58 -7.76 -6.25 8.25
CA SER A 58 -6.97 -6.85 9.31
C SER A 58 -7.34 -6.16 10.62
N PHE A 59 -8.11 -6.85 11.46
CA PHE A 59 -8.57 -6.35 12.76
C PHE A 59 -7.40 -6.25 13.76
N GLY A 60 -6.51 -5.29 13.54
CA GLY A 60 -5.40 -4.93 14.43
C GLY A 60 -5.62 -3.58 15.10
N ASP A 61 -4.77 -3.26 16.08
CA ASP A 61 -4.86 -1.98 16.81
C ASP A 61 -4.46 -0.77 15.95
N VAL A 62 -3.62 -1.00 14.93
CA VAL A 62 -3.09 0.04 14.05
C VAL A 62 -2.97 -0.52 12.63
N ALA A 63 -3.42 0.25 11.64
CA ALA A 63 -3.23 -0.02 10.22
C ALA A 63 -2.55 1.17 9.54
N PHE A 64 -1.57 0.89 8.69
CA PHE A 64 -0.91 1.92 7.86
C PHE A 64 -1.53 1.88 6.47
N LEU A 65 -2.26 2.93 6.12
CA LEU A 65 -3.05 3.02 4.90
C LEU A 65 -2.78 4.35 4.20
N GLU A 66 -2.92 4.34 2.88
CA GLU A 66 -3.02 5.58 2.15
C GLU A 66 -4.37 6.27 2.42
N HIS A 67 -4.40 7.60 2.40
CA HIS A 67 -5.64 8.35 2.58
C HIS A 67 -6.62 8.16 1.41
N SER A 68 -6.11 7.81 0.23
CA SER A 68 -6.93 7.57 -0.95
C SER A 68 -7.84 6.36 -0.70
N ASN A 69 -9.14 6.58 -0.87
CA ASN A 69 -10.20 5.58 -0.70
C ASN A 69 -10.49 5.15 0.73
N LEU A 70 -9.83 5.69 1.76
CA LEU A 70 -10.12 5.27 3.14
C LEU A 70 -11.61 5.41 3.50
N LEU A 71 -12.21 6.57 3.21
CA LEU A 71 -13.65 6.79 3.43
C LEU A 71 -14.52 5.91 2.53
N GLN A 72 -14.17 5.79 1.24
CA GLN A 72 -14.90 4.95 0.29
C GLN A 72 -14.85 3.46 0.65
N ASN A 73 -13.76 3.02 1.28
CA ASN A 73 -13.53 1.66 1.70
C ASN A 73 -14.25 1.31 3.01
N ILE A 74 -14.39 2.29 3.91
CA ILE A 74 -15.15 2.16 5.16
C ILE A 74 -16.66 2.23 4.89
N GLU A 75 -17.10 3.22 4.11
CA GLU A 75 -18.52 3.46 3.80
C GLU A 75 -19.02 2.59 2.64
N GLY A 76 -18.11 2.02 1.85
CA GLY A 76 -18.43 1.21 0.69
C GLY A 76 -18.98 -0.16 1.06
N GLU A 77 -20.21 -0.44 0.63
CA GLU A 77 -20.87 -1.75 0.69
C GLU A 77 -20.13 -2.88 -0.06
N ILE A 78 -19.05 -2.57 -0.78
CA ILE A 78 -18.48 -3.39 -1.87
C ILE A 78 -17.99 -4.77 -1.41
N SER A 79 -17.69 -4.98 -0.13
CA SER A 79 -16.95 -6.18 0.27
C SER A 79 -17.50 -6.91 1.51
N GLY A 80 -18.66 -6.52 2.03
CA GLY A 80 -19.41 -7.23 3.08
C GLY A 80 -18.73 -7.34 4.46
N TRP A 81 -17.40 -7.25 4.53
CA TRP A 81 -16.62 -7.27 5.79
C TRP A 81 -16.74 -5.95 6.55
N ALA A 82 -16.94 -4.84 5.85
CA ALA A 82 -17.16 -3.50 6.43
C ALA A 82 -18.60 -3.30 6.94
N LYS A 83 -19.49 -4.30 6.81
CA LYS A 83 -20.90 -4.16 7.18
C LYS A 83 -21.05 -3.92 8.68
N GLY A 84 -21.42 -2.69 9.04
CA GLY A 84 -21.62 -2.25 10.43
C GLY A 84 -20.51 -1.35 10.98
N TYR A 85 -19.45 -1.10 10.20
CA TYR A 85 -18.44 -0.08 10.53
C TYR A 85 -18.74 1.22 9.80
N THR A 86 -18.41 2.32 10.43
CA THR A 86 -18.55 3.69 9.94
C THR A 86 -17.23 4.42 10.09
N ALA A 87 -17.07 5.56 9.42
CA ALA A 87 -15.88 6.39 9.56
C ALA A 87 -15.64 6.85 11.02
N LEU A 88 -16.67 6.81 11.88
CA LEU A 88 -16.59 7.16 13.30
C LEU A 88 -15.93 6.06 14.16
N ASP A 89 -15.85 4.84 13.65
CA ASP A 89 -15.20 3.71 14.35
C ASP A 89 -13.67 3.72 14.16
N PHE A 90 -13.16 4.66 13.36
CA PHE A 90 -11.74 4.80 13.06
C PHE A 90 -11.24 6.21 13.42
N GLU A 91 -9.99 6.28 13.89
CA GLU A 91 -9.30 7.52 14.20
C GLU A 91 -7.93 7.52 13.52
N LEU A 92 -7.46 8.70 13.10
CA LEU A 92 -6.11 8.89 12.62
C LEU A 92 -5.16 9.08 13.79
N LEU A 93 -3.96 8.52 13.70
CA LEU A 93 -2.88 8.76 14.65
C LEU A 93 -1.93 9.82 14.07
N CYS A 94 -1.84 10.96 14.74
CA CYS A 94 -1.03 12.08 14.30
C CYS A 94 0.41 11.95 14.81
N PRO A 95 1.42 12.48 14.08
CA PRO A 95 2.82 12.43 14.52
C PRO A 95 3.11 13.11 15.86
N ASP A 96 2.25 14.06 16.28
CA ASP A 96 2.34 14.76 17.55
C ASP A 96 1.77 13.94 18.74
N GLY A 97 1.28 12.73 18.48
CA GLY A 97 0.67 11.82 19.46
C GLY A 97 -0.82 12.07 19.70
N THR A 98 -1.42 13.08 19.04
CA THR A 98 -2.86 13.31 19.09
C THR A 98 -3.61 12.37 18.16
N ARG A 99 -4.94 12.43 18.24
CA ARG A 99 -5.85 11.69 17.37
C ARG A 99 -6.79 12.65 16.67
N ALA A 100 -7.11 12.35 15.42
CA ALA A 100 -8.01 13.17 14.61
C ALA A 100 -9.05 12.29 13.90
N ALA A 101 -10.17 12.90 13.49
CA ALA A 101 -11.16 12.22 12.67
C ALA A 101 -10.57 11.85 11.29
N VAL A 102 -11.06 10.77 10.68
CA VAL A 102 -10.61 10.31 9.35
C VAL A 102 -10.71 11.40 8.27
N THR A 103 -11.67 12.31 8.41
CA THR A 103 -11.87 13.46 7.50
C THR A 103 -10.76 14.52 7.60
N GLU A 104 -9.99 14.55 8.68
CA GLU A 104 -8.95 15.56 8.96
C GLU A 104 -7.55 15.13 8.51
N TRP A 105 -7.46 14.12 7.62
CA TRP A 105 -6.21 13.56 7.11
C TRP A 105 -5.23 14.61 6.54
N ALA A 106 -5.74 15.72 6.00
CA ALA A 106 -4.90 16.79 5.46
C ALA A 106 -4.04 17.47 6.56
N GLY A 107 -4.57 17.60 7.77
CA GLY A 107 -3.85 18.13 8.93
C GLY A 107 -3.16 17.06 9.78
N CYS A 108 -3.58 15.81 9.67
CA CYS A 108 -3.06 14.68 10.43
C CYS A 108 -2.69 13.50 9.51
N ASN A 109 -1.43 13.45 9.09
CA ASN A 109 -0.86 12.37 8.28
C ASN A 109 0.62 12.15 8.61
N LEU A 110 1.14 10.99 8.20
CA LEU A 110 2.56 10.63 8.40
C LEU A 110 3.49 11.24 7.34
N GLY A 111 2.93 11.87 6.31
CA GLY A 111 3.66 12.51 5.23
C GLY A 111 3.05 12.24 3.85
N PRO A 112 3.50 13.00 2.83
CA PRO A 112 3.07 12.80 1.45
C PRO A 112 3.70 11.53 0.85
N ILE A 113 2.92 10.83 0.04
CA ILE A 113 3.37 9.67 -0.72
C ILE A 113 3.30 10.03 -2.21
N PRO A 114 4.35 9.78 -3.00
CA PRO A 114 4.33 10.06 -4.44
C PRO A 114 3.30 9.15 -5.16
N PRO A 115 2.75 9.62 -6.28
CA PRO A 115 1.80 8.83 -7.06
C PRO A 115 2.45 7.55 -7.59
N SER A 116 1.63 6.51 -7.79
CA SER A 116 2.09 5.27 -8.42
C SER A 116 2.49 5.54 -9.88
N ALA A 117 3.68 5.09 -10.28
CA ALA A 117 4.22 5.31 -11.61
C ALA A 117 4.53 3.99 -12.32
N VAL A 118 4.19 3.91 -13.60
CA VAL A 118 4.56 2.78 -14.46
C VAL A 118 5.98 3.00 -14.96
N MET A 119 6.89 2.12 -14.56
CA MET A 119 8.29 2.18 -14.98
C MET A 119 8.54 1.17 -16.09
N THR A 120 9.07 1.64 -17.22
CA THR A 120 9.52 0.78 -18.32
C THR A 120 11.02 0.91 -18.51
N ARG A 121 11.62 -0.03 -19.24
CA ARG A 121 12.99 0.16 -19.72
C ARG A 121 13.06 1.41 -20.61
N PRO A 122 14.21 2.10 -20.66
CA PRO A 122 14.45 3.18 -21.61
C PRO A 122 14.44 2.62 -23.02
N VAL A 123 13.26 2.62 -23.60
CA VAL A 123 12.98 2.41 -25.02
C VAL A 123 12.28 3.70 -25.45
N THR A 124 12.40 4.13 -26.69
CA THR A 124 11.64 5.28 -27.22
C THR A 124 10.14 4.98 -27.11
N VAL A 125 9.54 5.32 -25.96
CA VAL A 125 8.11 5.17 -25.72
C VAL A 125 7.43 6.35 -26.39
N THR A 126 6.94 6.13 -27.61
CA THR A 126 5.98 7.01 -28.27
C THR A 126 4.59 6.76 -27.68
N GLY A 127 4.41 7.01 -26.38
CA GLY A 127 3.16 6.81 -25.67
C GLY A 127 2.34 8.08 -25.61
N LYS A 128 1.11 8.06 -26.16
CA LYS A 128 0.13 9.11 -25.86
C LYS A 128 -0.38 8.94 -24.42
N SER A 129 -0.76 10.03 -23.76
CA SER A 129 -1.52 9.96 -22.50
C SER A 129 -2.72 9.06 -22.72
N LEU A 130 -2.82 8.01 -21.90
CA LEU A 130 -3.89 7.05 -21.94
C LEU A 130 -4.95 7.54 -20.95
N GLU A 131 -6.10 7.98 -21.47
CA GLU A 131 -7.29 8.13 -20.65
C GLU A 131 -7.68 6.74 -20.13
N CYS A 132 -7.94 6.62 -18.83
CA CYS A 132 -8.29 5.32 -18.30
C CYS A 132 -9.70 4.95 -18.78
N TYR A 133 -9.78 4.15 -19.84
CA TYR A 133 -11.03 3.51 -20.23
C TYR A 133 -11.49 2.66 -19.05
N HIS A 134 -12.76 2.83 -18.67
CA HIS A 134 -13.40 2.23 -17.49
C HIS A 134 -12.98 0.77 -17.22
N SER A 135 -12.75 -0.05 -18.25
CA SER A 135 -12.31 -1.45 -18.15
C SER A 135 -10.85 -1.70 -17.68
N LEU A 136 -9.97 -0.69 -17.67
CA LEU A 136 -8.55 -0.81 -17.30
C LEU A 136 -8.26 -0.41 -15.83
N CYS A 137 -9.04 0.51 -15.25
CA CYS A 137 -8.87 0.98 -13.87
C CYS A 137 -10.04 0.61 -12.94
N THR A 138 -11.13 0.00 -13.44
CA THR A 138 -12.18 -0.57 -12.59
C THR A 138 -12.28 -2.07 -12.77
N THR A 139 -12.50 -2.77 -11.67
CA THR A 139 -12.10 -4.15 -11.49
C THR A 139 -13.20 -5.16 -11.79
N TYR A 140 -12.75 -6.28 -12.37
CA TYR A 140 -13.38 -7.58 -12.18
C TYR A 140 -12.97 -8.12 -10.80
N GLY A 141 -13.77 -7.87 -9.76
CA GLY A 141 -13.85 -8.70 -8.54
C GLY A 141 -12.81 -8.53 -7.41
N GLU A 142 -11.61 -7.97 -7.65
CA GLU A 142 -10.60 -7.69 -6.59
C GLU A 142 -10.09 -6.24 -6.67
N ASN A 143 -9.58 -5.67 -5.57
CA ASN A 143 -9.17 -4.24 -5.50
C ASN A 143 -7.73 -4.01 -5.99
N ASP A 144 -7.45 -2.84 -6.57
CA ASP A 144 -6.12 -2.36 -6.97
C ASP A 144 -5.37 -3.29 -7.97
N LEU A 145 -6.10 -3.95 -8.88
CA LEU A 145 -5.50 -4.83 -9.90
C LEU A 145 -4.83 -4.02 -11.01
N LEU A 146 -3.50 -4.15 -11.14
CA LEU A 146 -2.62 -3.43 -12.08
C LEU A 146 -2.52 -1.92 -11.82
N PHE A 147 -3.65 -1.25 -11.62
CA PHE A 147 -3.77 0.16 -11.25
C PHE A 147 -4.65 0.28 -10.01
N LYS A 148 -4.46 1.36 -9.25
CA LYS A 148 -5.36 1.67 -8.15
C LYS A 148 -6.76 1.95 -8.69
N ASP A 149 -7.80 1.54 -7.96
CA ASP A 149 -9.19 1.69 -8.42
C ASP A 149 -9.61 3.16 -8.60
N THR A 150 -8.93 4.08 -7.91
CA THR A 150 -9.10 5.54 -8.08
C THR A 150 -8.26 6.19 -9.17
N THR A 151 -7.53 5.41 -9.94
CA THR A 151 -6.72 5.98 -11.03
C THR A 151 -7.67 6.60 -12.06
N GLN A 152 -7.68 7.93 -12.14
CA GLN A 152 -8.53 8.66 -13.09
C GLN A 152 -7.89 8.73 -14.49
N TYR A 153 -6.58 8.96 -14.56
CA TYR A 153 -5.85 9.12 -15.81
C TYR A 153 -4.36 8.80 -15.63
N LEU A 154 -3.68 8.47 -16.73
CA LEU A 154 -2.24 8.27 -16.76
C LEU A 154 -1.56 9.50 -17.40
N VAL A 155 -0.66 10.12 -16.63
CA VAL A 155 0.16 11.24 -17.10
C VAL A 155 1.45 10.71 -17.71
N HIS A 156 1.77 11.18 -18.91
CA HIS A 156 3.01 10.83 -19.57
C HIS A 156 4.20 11.54 -18.90
N ALA A 157 5.04 10.77 -18.19
CA ALA A 157 6.16 11.28 -17.41
C ALA A 157 7.54 10.88 -17.98
N SER A 158 7.64 10.42 -19.24
CA SER A 158 8.91 9.92 -19.81
C SER A 158 10.04 10.95 -19.93
N HIS A 159 9.73 12.23 -19.76
CA HIS A 159 10.71 13.33 -19.73
C HIS A 159 11.29 13.57 -18.34
N LEU A 160 10.72 12.94 -17.30
CA LEU A 160 11.13 13.08 -15.91
C LEU A 160 11.94 11.87 -15.48
N SER A 161 12.97 12.11 -14.67
CA SER A 161 13.68 11.08 -13.94
C SER A 161 12.83 10.53 -12.78
N TYR A 162 13.21 9.35 -12.26
CA TYR A 162 12.52 8.79 -11.10
C TYR A 162 12.60 9.70 -9.86
N GLN A 163 13.70 10.45 -9.71
CA GLN A 163 13.88 11.39 -8.59
C GLN A 163 12.93 12.58 -8.71
N GLU A 164 12.71 13.09 -9.93
CA GLU A 164 11.73 14.16 -10.18
C GLU A 164 10.29 13.68 -9.97
N ILE A 165 9.98 12.43 -10.33
CA ILE A 165 8.64 11.84 -10.12
C ILE A 165 8.38 11.60 -8.62
N LEU A 166 9.34 11.06 -7.88
CA LEU A 166 9.18 10.74 -6.46
C LEU A 166 9.34 11.96 -5.55
N GLY A 167 10.13 12.95 -5.99
CA GLY A 167 10.54 14.10 -5.20
C GLY A 167 11.76 13.82 -4.31
N GLU A 168 12.66 14.80 -4.23
CA GLU A 168 13.91 14.73 -3.45
C GLU A 168 13.71 14.33 -1.99
N SER A 169 12.72 14.91 -1.31
CA SER A 169 12.44 14.60 0.10
C SER A 169 12.06 13.14 0.33
N PHE A 170 11.28 12.56 -0.58
CA PHE A 170 10.89 11.16 -0.51
C PHE A 170 12.06 10.23 -0.83
N VAL A 171 12.88 10.58 -1.82
CA VAL A 171 14.09 9.82 -2.18
C VAL A 171 15.06 9.77 -1.00
N GLN A 172 15.33 10.91 -0.36
CA GLN A 172 16.22 10.97 0.81
C GLN A 172 15.67 10.15 1.99
N LEU A 173 14.37 10.22 2.24
CA LEU A 173 13.72 9.40 3.27
C LEU A 173 13.84 7.91 2.96
N ALA A 174 13.56 7.53 1.71
CA ALA A 174 13.67 6.15 1.25
C ALA A 174 15.12 5.64 1.38
N GLU A 175 16.11 6.41 0.94
CA GLU A 175 17.53 6.07 1.07
C GLU A 175 17.96 5.93 2.53
N SER A 176 17.51 6.81 3.42
CA SER A 176 17.79 6.71 4.86
C SER A 176 17.29 5.38 5.44
N VAL A 177 16.06 4.99 5.06
CA VAL A 177 15.44 3.73 5.47
C VAL A 177 16.15 2.53 4.84
N PHE A 178 16.44 2.57 3.54
CA PHE A 178 17.02 1.46 2.79
C PHE A 178 18.52 1.27 3.06
N ASN A 179 19.28 2.31 3.38
CA ASN A 179 20.67 2.19 3.84
C ASN A 179 20.76 1.37 5.14
N CYS A 180 19.72 1.45 5.97
CA CYS A 180 19.61 0.61 7.17
C CYS A 180 19.17 -0.83 6.86
N THR A 181 18.78 -1.13 5.61
CA THR A 181 18.09 -2.38 5.27
C THR A 181 18.45 -2.93 3.88
N PRO A 182 19.26 -3.99 3.79
CA PRO A 182 19.42 -4.73 2.54
C PRO A 182 18.11 -5.47 2.24
N ALA A 183 17.28 -4.91 1.36
CA ALA A 183 16.22 -5.67 0.72
C ALA A 183 16.85 -6.38 -0.48
N GLY A 184 16.81 -7.71 -0.52
CA GLY A 184 17.49 -8.54 -1.53
C GLY A 184 17.10 -8.27 -2.99
N LYS A 185 16.11 -7.39 -3.23
CA LYS A 185 15.68 -6.91 -4.55
C LYS A 185 15.44 -5.39 -4.64
N VAL A 186 15.75 -4.59 -3.61
CA VAL A 186 15.78 -3.12 -3.75
C VAL A 186 17.22 -2.70 -3.96
N LYS A 187 17.76 -3.09 -5.12
CA LYS A 187 18.73 -2.21 -5.77
C LYS A 187 17.86 -1.21 -6.51
N LEU A 188 17.76 0.02 -6.02
CA LEU A 188 17.59 1.12 -6.97
C LEU A 188 18.79 0.97 -7.93
N LEU A 189 18.55 0.31 -9.06
CA LEU A 189 19.50 0.26 -10.15
C LEU A 189 19.52 1.68 -10.71
N ILE A 190 20.31 2.53 -10.07
CA ILE A 190 20.78 3.77 -10.66
C ILE A 190 21.67 3.34 -11.82
N LEU A 191 21.06 3.18 -12.99
CA LEU A 191 21.80 3.25 -14.23
C LEU A 191 21.93 4.73 -14.52
N SER A 192 23.14 5.24 -14.26
CA SER A 192 23.64 6.54 -14.72
C SER A 192 23.39 6.74 -16.22
#